data_AF-A0A7H5F4R7-F1
#
_entry.id   AF-A0A7H5F4R7-F1
#
_cell.length_a   1.000
_cell.length_b   1.000
_cell.length_c   1.000
_cell.angle_alpha   90.00
_cell.angle_beta   90.00
_cell.angle_gamma   90.00
#
_symmetry.space_group_name_H-M   'P 1'
#
loop_
_entity.id
_entity.type
_entity.pdbx_description
1 polymer ?
#
loop_
_entity_poly.entity_id
_entity_poly.type
_entity_poly.pdbx_seq_one_letter_code
_entity_poly.pdbx_strand_id
1 'polypeptide(L)'
;MKSFATLLSIFLSLVICPGDLVAQSSPEQEAWVDQVIQLVYAGTELSAEEDEWLRKVLVLSCECSHKEKQEDIDACTKELLNITGLPETEADFQNMTPEQQRKLQLLSPMTSISTCPN
;
A
#
# COMPACT_ATOMS: atom_id res chain seq x y z
N MET A 1 -30.84 45.71 15.34
CA MET A 1 -30.26 45.69 13.99
C MET A 1 -29.44 44.42 13.89
N LYS A 2 -30.01 43.42 13.22
CA LYS A 2 -29.43 42.09 12.97
C LYS A 2 -28.86 42.10 11.55
N SER A 3 -27.88 41.23 11.33
CA SER A 3 -27.38 40.79 10.01
C SER A 3 -26.24 41.61 9.41
N PHE A 4 -25.00 41.31 9.83
CA PHE A 4 -23.80 41.54 9.01
C PHE A 4 -22.65 40.56 9.35
N ALA A 5 -22.94 39.37 9.89
CA ALA A 5 -21.92 38.43 10.37
C ALA A 5 -22.19 36.96 9.99
N THR A 6 -22.91 36.72 8.90
CA THR A 6 -23.28 35.36 8.46
C THR A 6 -23.17 35.18 6.95
N LEU A 7 -22.15 35.78 6.32
CA LEU A 7 -21.88 35.58 4.89
C LEU A 7 -20.42 35.23 4.56
N LEU A 8 -19.58 34.97 5.58
CA LEU A 8 -18.15 34.71 5.40
C LEU A 8 -17.67 33.40 6.06
N SER A 9 -18.53 32.38 6.14
CA SER A 9 -18.14 31.06 6.70
C SER A 9 -18.63 29.86 5.91
N ILE A 10 -19.17 30.03 4.69
CA ILE A 10 -19.68 28.92 3.86
C ILE A 10 -18.80 28.66 2.62
N PHE A 11 -17.61 29.27 2.54
CA PHE A 11 -16.68 29.08 1.42
C PHE A 11 -15.32 28.48 1.82
N LEU A 12 -15.22 27.88 3.01
CA LEU A 12 -13.97 27.30 3.52
C LEU A 12 -14.12 25.83 3.94
N SER A 13 -14.84 25.05 3.14
CA SER A 13 -14.90 23.58 3.29
C SER A 13 -14.89 22.82 1.95
N LEU A 14 -14.57 23.52 0.86
CA LEU A 14 -14.28 22.93 -0.45
C LEU A 14 -12.76 22.94 -0.71
N VAL A 15 -11.99 22.46 0.27
CA VAL A 15 -10.70 21.84 -0.05
C VAL A 15 -11.01 20.36 -0.27
N ILE A 16 -11.57 20.10 -1.46
CA ILE A 16 -11.53 18.77 -2.05
C ILE A 16 -10.06 18.55 -2.33
N CYS A 17 -9.39 17.77 -1.47
CA CYS A 17 -8.12 17.16 -1.81
C CYS A 17 -8.33 16.42 -3.15
N PRO A 18 -7.40 16.59 -4.10
CA PRO A 18 -7.46 15.91 -5.38
C PRO A 18 -7.41 14.41 -5.10
N GLY A 19 -8.11 13.64 -5.92
CA GLY A 19 -8.25 12.21 -5.74
C GLY A 19 -6.90 11.50 -5.62
N ASP A 20 -6.66 10.93 -4.46
CA ASP A 20 -6.17 9.57 -4.40
C ASP A 20 -7.38 8.73 -4.00
N LEU A 21 -7.88 7.96 -4.98
CA LEU A 21 -8.58 6.71 -4.72
C LEU A 21 -7.57 5.80 -4.02
N VAL A 22 -7.24 6.10 -2.76
CA VAL A 22 -6.72 5.06 -1.87
C VAL A 22 -7.90 4.10 -1.76
N ALA A 23 -7.74 2.92 -2.36
CA ALA A 23 -8.67 1.83 -2.14
C ALA A 23 -8.92 1.76 -0.63
N GLN A 24 -10.14 2.08 -0.20
CA GLN A 24 -10.48 2.11 1.21
C GLN A 24 -10.44 0.67 1.68
N SER A 25 -9.35 0.27 2.33
CA SER A 25 -9.22 -1.03 2.96
C SER A 25 -10.35 -1.21 3.97
N SER A 26 -10.91 -2.42 4.04
CA SER A 26 -11.89 -2.72 5.09
C SER A 26 -11.20 -2.72 6.46
N PRO A 27 -11.92 -2.48 7.57
CA PRO A 27 -11.33 -2.57 8.92
C PRO A 27 -10.71 -3.95 9.21
N GLU A 28 -11.24 -5.01 8.59
CA GLU A 28 -10.69 -6.37 8.71
C GLU A 28 -9.38 -6.51 7.94
N GLN A 29 -9.27 -5.88 6.77
CA GLN A 29 -8.05 -5.83 5.98
C GLN A 29 -6.96 -5.02 6.70
N GLU A 30 -7.31 -3.88 7.30
CA GLU A 30 -6.37 -3.07 8.10
C GLU A 30 -5.83 -3.85 9.29
N ALA A 31 -6.70 -4.55 10.03
CA ALA A 31 -6.31 -5.39 11.15
C ALA A 31 -5.41 -6.56 10.70
N TRP A 32 -5.69 -7.16 9.54
CA TRP A 32 -4.84 -8.19 8.94
C TRP A 32 -3.46 -7.63 8.55
N VAL A 33 -3.40 -6.45 7.93
CA VAL A 33 -2.12 -5.78 7.60
C VAL A 33 -1.31 -5.55 8.87
N ASP A 34 -1.91 -4.99 9.93
CA ASP A 34 -1.24 -4.78 11.21
C ASP A 34 -0.71 -6.09 11.80
N GLN A 35 -1.52 -7.16 11.76
CA GLN A 35 -1.13 -8.46 12.26
C GLN A 35 0.04 -9.04 11.47
N VAL A 36 0.00 -8.95 10.13
CA VAL A 36 1.10 -9.42 9.27
C VAL A 36 2.37 -8.64 9.57
N ILE A 37 2.29 -7.31 9.68
CA ILE A 37 3.46 -6.47 10.00
C ILE A 37 4.07 -6.90 11.33
N GLN A 38 3.25 -7.04 12.37
CA GLN A 38 3.71 -7.43 13.70
C GLN A 38 4.34 -8.82 13.74
N LEU A 39 3.79 -9.79 13.01
CA LEU A 39 4.26 -11.18 13.05
C LEU A 39 5.48 -11.40 12.16
N VAL A 40 5.44 -10.90 10.93
CA VAL A 40 6.46 -11.16 9.91
C VAL A 40 7.72 -10.32 10.16
N TYR A 41 7.54 -9.07 10.61
CA TYR A 41 8.65 -8.14 10.86
C TYR A 41 8.93 -7.97 12.36
N ALA A 42 8.50 -8.92 13.20
CA ALA A 42 8.86 -8.98 14.61
C ALA A 42 10.40 -8.95 14.77
N GLY A 43 10.92 -7.86 15.35
CA GLY A 43 12.37 -7.69 15.54
C GLY A 43 13.14 -7.16 14.34
N THR A 44 12.45 -6.82 13.24
CA THR A 44 13.02 -5.98 12.18
C THR A 44 12.75 -4.51 12.51
N GLU A 45 13.79 -3.70 12.57
CA GLU A 45 13.62 -2.25 12.64
C GLU A 45 13.16 -1.75 11.27
N LEU A 46 11.93 -1.26 11.21
CA LEU A 46 11.34 -0.63 10.03
C LEU A 46 11.38 0.88 10.19
N SER A 47 11.82 1.58 9.16
CA SER A 47 11.59 3.02 9.09
C SER A 47 10.09 3.30 8.88
N ALA A 48 9.65 4.54 9.14
CA ALA A 48 8.26 4.93 8.86
C ALA A 48 7.90 4.80 7.36
N GLU A 49 8.86 5.05 6.47
CA GLU A 49 8.69 4.89 5.04
C GLU A 49 8.57 3.41 4.64
N GLU A 50 9.37 2.53 5.27
CA GLU A 50 9.30 1.09 5.04
C GLU A 50 7.98 0.50 5.54
N ASP A 51 7.49 0.94 6.71
CA ASP A 51 6.19 0.53 7.24
C ASP A 51 5.04 0.97 6.32
N GLU A 52 5.02 2.23 5.89
CA GLU A 52 4.00 2.74 4.97
C GLU A 52 4.03 2.00 3.62
N TRP A 53 5.22 1.78 3.08
CA TRP A 53 5.40 1.04 1.83
C TRP A 53 4.94 -0.42 1.96
N LEU A 54 5.31 -1.12 3.02
CA LEU A 54 4.87 -2.49 3.28
C LEU A 54 3.36 -2.59 3.42
N ARG A 55 2.72 -1.64 4.12
CA ARG A 55 1.26 -1.57 4.24
C ARG A 55 0.60 -1.45 2.87
N LYS A 56 1.10 -0.59 1.99
CA LYS A 56 0.59 -0.46 0.61
C LYS A 56 0.74 -1.74 -0.19
N VAL A 57 1.91 -2.38 -0.11
CA VAL A 57 2.17 -3.68 -0.76
C VAL A 57 1.17 -4.73 -0.26
N LEU A 58 0.94 -4.81 1.06
CA LEU A 58 0.04 -5.79 1.66
C LEU A 58 -1.41 -5.57 1.23
N VAL A 59 -1.90 -4.32 1.28
CA VAL A 59 -3.26 -3.96 0.84
C VAL A 59 -3.45 -4.34 -0.63
N LEU A 60 -2.53 -3.94 -1.50
CA LEU A 60 -2.63 -4.24 -2.93
C LEU A 60 -2.52 -5.75 -3.20
N SER A 61 -1.61 -6.47 -2.54
CA SER A 61 -1.48 -7.92 -2.68
C SER A 61 -2.77 -8.66 -2.30
N CYS A 62 -3.44 -8.17 -1.26
CA CYS A 62 -4.71 -8.68 -0.82
C CYS A 62 -5.79 -8.46 -1.89
N GLU A 63 -5.91 -7.25 -2.41
CA GLU A 63 -6.88 -6.93 -3.47
C GLU A 63 -6.64 -7.74 -4.75
N CYS A 64 -5.37 -7.96 -5.10
CA CYS A 64 -5.00 -8.81 -6.23
C CYS A 64 -5.44 -10.26 -6.03
N SER A 65 -5.36 -10.78 -4.80
CA SER A 65 -5.72 -12.16 -4.48
C SER A 65 -7.21 -12.48 -4.67
N HIS A 66 -8.06 -11.44 -4.64
CA HIS A 66 -9.51 -11.55 -4.81
C HIS A 66 -10.00 -11.29 -6.24
N LYS A 67 -9.09 -10.99 -7.19
CA LYS A 67 -9.45 -10.84 -8.60
C LYS A 67 -9.68 -12.21 -9.23
N GLU A 68 -10.79 -12.37 -9.94
CA GLU A 68 -11.13 -13.63 -10.62
C GLU A 68 -10.80 -13.61 -12.12
N LYS A 69 -10.83 -12.43 -12.74
CA LYS A 69 -10.59 -12.29 -14.18
C LYS A 69 -9.09 -12.11 -14.45
N GLN A 70 -8.59 -12.83 -15.44
CA GLN A 70 -7.17 -12.77 -15.82
C GLN A 70 -6.69 -11.35 -16.14
N GLU A 71 -7.50 -10.55 -16.84
CA GLU A 71 -7.18 -9.17 -17.19
C GLU A 71 -6.97 -8.27 -15.95
N ASP A 72 -7.78 -8.49 -14.90
CA ASP A 72 -7.67 -7.76 -13.64
C ASP A 72 -6.48 -8.27 -12.80
N ILE A 73 -6.20 -9.57 -12.85
CA ILE A 73 -5.03 -10.19 -12.20
C ILE A 73 -3.74 -9.62 -12.82
N ASP A 74 -3.66 -9.54 -14.15
CA ASP A 74 -2.48 -9.04 -14.86
C ASP A 74 -2.25 -7.55 -14.55
N ALA A 75 -3.32 -6.75 -14.55
CA ALA A 75 -3.26 -5.35 -14.18
C ALA A 75 -2.78 -5.15 -12.74
N CYS A 76 -3.34 -5.93 -11.80
CA CYS A 76 -2.99 -5.86 -10.39
C CYS A 76 -1.54 -6.34 -10.13
N THR A 77 -1.11 -7.39 -10.82
CA THR A 77 0.28 -7.88 -10.76
C THR A 77 1.25 -6.82 -11.24
N LYS A 78 0.92 -6.12 -12.34
CA LYS A 78 1.74 -5.02 -12.85
C LYS A 78 1.82 -3.86 -11.85
N GLU A 79 0.71 -3.51 -11.21
CA GLU A 79 0.69 -2.48 -10.18
C GLU A 79 1.54 -2.86 -8.96
N LEU A 80 1.44 -4.12 -8.52
CA LEU A 80 2.24 -4.65 -7.42
C LEU A 80 3.74 -4.57 -7.74
N LEU A 81 4.16 -5.01 -8.94
CA LEU A 81 5.54 -4.91 -9.39
C LEU A 81 6.04 -3.46 -9.38
N ASN A 82 5.25 -2.52 -9.91
CA ASN A 82 5.59 -1.09 -9.91
C ASN A 82 5.79 -0.55 -8.48
N ILE A 83 4.91 -0.91 -7.55
CA ILE A 83 5.00 -0.44 -6.16
C ILE A 83 6.22 -1.02 -5.44
N THR A 84 6.64 -2.24 -5.78
CA THR A 84 7.83 -2.84 -5.17
C THR A 84 9.12 -2.12 -5.59
N GLY A 85 9.13 -1.48 -6.77
CA GLY A 85 10.33 -0.86 -7.34
C GLY A 85 11.48 -1.84 -7.57
N LEU A 86 11.18 -3.14 -7.60
CA LEU A 86 12.16 -4.18 -7.81
C LEU A 86 12.55 -4.29 -9.29
N PRO A 87 13.77 -4.74 -9.59
CA PRO A 87 14.23 -4.98 -10.95
C PRO A 87 13.33 -5.96 -11.72
N GLU A 88 12.99 -5.62 -12.96
CA GLU A 88 12.26 -6.51 -13.87
C GLU A 88 13.20 -7.35 -14.75
N THR A 89 14.44 -6.91 -14.95
CA THR A 89 15.41 -7.60 -15.79
C THR A 89 16.54 -8.21 -14.96
N GLU A 90 17.13 -9.30 -15.45
CA GLU A 90 18.30 -9.92 -14.83
C GLU A 90 19.48 -8.94 -14.74
N ALA A 91 19.67 -8.10 -15.76
CA ALA A 91 20.74 -7.10 -15.76
C ALA A 91 20.57 -6.06 -14.64
N ASP A 92 19.33 -5.63 -14.39
CA ASP A 92 19.00 -4.70 -13.32
C ASP A 92 19.06 -5.40 -11.95
N PHE A 93 18.73 -6.69 -11.88
CA PHE A 93 18.86 -7.50 -10.67
C PHE A 93 20.32 -7.59 -10.20
N GLN A 94 21.26 -7.78 -11.12
CA GLN A 94 22.70 -7.78 -10.82
C GLN A 94 23.23 -6.39 -10.39
N ASN A 95 22.48 -5.32 -10.63
CA ASN A 95 22.86 -3.93 -10.34
C ASN A 95 21.90 -3.23 -9.37
N MET A 96 21.23 -3.98 -8.48
CA MET A 96 20.30 -3.41 -7.51
C MET A 96 20.93 -2.34 -6.61
N THR A 97 20.20 -1.26 -6.38
CA THR A 97 20.56 -0.29 -5.35
C THR A 97 20.41 -0.90 -3.95
N PRO A 98 21.10 -0.36 -2.92
CA PRO A 98 20.90 -0.81 -1.54
C PRO A 98 19.44 -0.75 -1.08
N GLU A 99 18.68 0.25 -1.57
CA GLU A 99 17.25 0.39 -1.29
C GLU A 99 16.44 -0.76 -1.90
N GLN A 100 16.72 -1.13 -3.16
CA GLN A 100 16.06 -2.26 -3.82
C GLN A 100 16.40 -3.60 -3.13
N GLN A 101 17.66 -3.77 -2.71
CA GLN A 101 18.07 -4.94 -1.93
C GLN A 101 17.32 -5.01 -0.60
N ARG A 102 17.17 -3.87 0.09
CA ARG A 102 16.41 -3.78 1.33
C ARG A 102 14.93 -4.12 1.11
N LYS A 103 14.29 -3.56 0.09
CA LYS A 103 12.91 -3.90 -0.29
C LYS A 103 12.76 -5.39 -0.60
N LEU A 104 13.68 -5.98 -1.36
CA LEU A 104 13.67 -7.42 -1.64
C LEU A 104 13.77 -8.28 -0.37
N GLN A 105 14.65 -7.91 0.57
CA GLN A 105 14.76 -8.58 1.87
C GLN A 105 13.47 -8.47 2.67
N LEU A 106 12.83 -7.31 2.66
CA LEU A 106 11.55 -7.10 3.33
C LEU A 106 10.42 -7.91 2.68
N LEU A 107 10.44 -8.13 1.36
CA LEU A 107 9.40 -8.93 0.68
C LEU A 107 9.62 -10.44 0.81
N SER A 108 10.86 -10.90 1.05
CA SER A 108 11.19 -12.33 1.14
C SER A 108 10.29 -13.14 2.10
N PRO A 109 10.04 -12.70 3.35
CA PRO A 109 9.20 -13.46 4.27
C PRO A 109 7.71 -13.38 3.94
N MET A 110 7.28 -12.50 3.02
CA MET A 110 5.88 -12.36 2.63
C MET A 110 5.32 -13.58 1.89
N THR A 111 6.19 -14.45 1.37
CA THR A 111 5.82 -15.73 0.72
C THR A 111 5.06 -16.69 1.65
N SER A 112 5.12 -16.47 2.97
CA SER A 112 4.47 -17.30 3.99
C SER A 112 3.24 -16.66 4.65
N ILE A 113 2.75 -15.54 4.11
CA ILE A 113 1.59 -14.83 4.68
C ILE A 113 0.31 -15.65 4.49
N SER A 114 -0.56 -15.62 5.51
CA SER A 114 -1.87 -16.27 5.49
C SER A 114 -2.83 -15.62 4.50
N THR A 115 -3.91 -16.33 4.15
CA THR A 115 -4.96 -15.83 3.25
C THR A 115 -5.50 -14.48 3.73
N CYS A 116 -5.57 -13.50 2.82
CA CYS A 116 -6.16 -12.20 3.13
C CYS A 116 -7.70 -12.32 3.31
N PRO A 117 -8.31 -11.62 4.29
CA PRO A 117 -9.76 -11.50 4.37
C PRO A 117 -10.37 -10.82 3.13
N ASN A 118 -11.60 -11.20 2.81
CA ASN A 118 -12.45 -10.58 1.78
C ASN A 118 -13.15 -9.32 2.29
#